data_AF-A0A1G9YIA4-F1
#
_entry.id   AF-A0A1G9YIA4-F1
#
_cell.length_a   1.000
_cell.length_b   1.000
_cell.length_c   1.000
_cell.angle_alpha   90.00
_cell.angle_beta   90.00
_cell.angle_gamma   90.00
#
_symmetry.space_group_name_H-M   'P 1'
#
loop_
_entity.id
_entity.type
_entity.pdbx_description
1 polymer ?
#
loop_
_entity_poly.entity_id
_entity_poly.type
_entity_poly.pdbx_seq_one_letter_code
_entity_poly.pdbx_strand_id
1 'polypeptide(L)'
;MPELHPRRRLDQPRQPRRLSFDLDPEAFGRFSERIARFLGTGTFLFWQTVLVVVWITVNLLAVSLRWDPYPFILLNLAFSTQAAYAAPLILLAQNRQDDRDRVSLEEDRARAERTKADTEYLARELAALRLAVGESVTRDFLRTELDRLRGDLLEGKAKRGKRSHAVDDAARWDGEPAETR
;
A
#
# COMPACT_ATOMS: atom_id res chain seq x y z
N MET A 1 47.55 -55.52 -22.29
CA MET A 1 46.61 -54.44 -21.93
C MET A 1 45.33 -55.07 -21.36
N PRO A 2 45.13 -55.13 -20.03
CA PRO A 2 43.84 -55.50 -19.47
C PRO A 2 42.98 -54.25 -19.20
N GLU A 3 41.78 -54.25 -19.75
CA GLU A 3 40.73 -53.24 -19.62
C GLU A 3 40.24 -53.12 -18.16
N LEU A 4 40.35 -51.93 -17.57
CA LEU A 4 39.86 -51.61 -16.23
C LEU A 4 38.33 -51.39 -16.27
N HIS A 5 37.58 -52.28 -15.61
CA HIS A 5 36.14 -52.10 -15.41
C HIS A 5 35.87 -50.90 -14.47
N PRO A 6 35.01 -49.93 -14.84
CA PRO A 6 34.71 -48.80 -13.97
C PRO A 6 33.81 -49.26 -12.82
N ARG A 7 34.38 -49.26 -11.61
CA ARG A 7 33.66 -49.57 -10.36
C ARG A 7 32.55 -48.54 -10.14
N ARG A 8 31.30 -49.00 -10.22
CA ARG A 8 30.10 -48.25 -9.85
C ARG A 8 30.19 -47.87 -8.37
N ARG A 9 30.37 -46.56 -8.08
CA ARG A 9 30.48 -46.05 -6.71
C ARG A 9 29.15 -46.18 -5.97
N LEU A 10 29.20 -46.81 -4.80
CA LEU A 10 28.07 -47.14 -3.92
C LEU A 10 27.71 -46.01 -2.93
N ASP A 11 28.41 -44.86 -2.99
CA ASP A 11 28.26 -43.77 -2.02
C ASP A 11 27.20 -42.72 -2.36
N GLN A 12 26.42 -42.91 -3.42
CA GLN A 12 25.31 -42.00 -3.71
C GLN A 12 24.02 -42.51 -3.06
N PRO A 13 23.46 -41.80 -2.05
CA PRO A 13 22.16 -42.15 -1.52
C PRO A 13 21.15 -42.09 -2.67
N ARG A 14 20.47 -43.21 -2.92
CA ARG A 14 19.34 -43.27 -3.86
C ARG A 14 18.32 -42.21 -3.45
N GLN A 15 18.25 -41.11 -4.19
CA GLN A 15 17.19 -40.13 -4.01
C GLN A 15 15.86 -40.85 -4.23
N PRO A 16 14.95 -40.86 -3.25
CA PRO A 16 13.62 -41.41 -3.45
C PRO A 16 12.97 -40.57 -4.55
N ARG A 17 12.57 -41.22 -5.65
CA ARG A 17 11.69 -40.62 -6.65
C ARG A 17 10.40 -40.23 -5.92
N ARG A 18 10.33 -38.98 -5.45
CA ARG A 18 9.06 -38.38 -5.06
C ARG A 18 8.25 -38.30 -6.34
N LEU A 19 7.13 -39.00 -6.37
CA LEU A 19 6.06 -38.74 -7.32
C LEU A 19 5.54 -37.34 -7.00
N SER A 20 6.20 -36.32 -7.54
CA SER A 20 5.70 -34.96 -7.54
C SER A 20 4.56 -34.93 -8.56
N PHE A 21 3.33 -34.88 -8.06
CA PHE A 21 2.22 -34.40 -8.85
C PHE A 21 2.52 -32.92 -9.15
N ASP A 22 3.02 -32.65 -10.35
CA ASP A 22 3.27 -31.30 -10.84
C ASP A 22 1.91 -30.69 -11.20
N LEU A 23 1.17 -30.32 -10.15
CA LEU A 23 -0.06 -29.57 -10.28
C LEU A 23 0.32 -28.16 -10.66
N ASP A 24 0.20 -27.86 -11.96
CA ASP A 24 0.52 -26.58 -12.56
C ASP A 24 -0.12 -25.42 -11.75
N PRO A 25 0.69 -24.66 -10.98
CA PRO A 25 0.21 -23.67 -10.03
C PRO A 25 -0.58 -22.53 -10.69
N GLU A 26 -0.31 -22.28 -11.97
CA GLU A 26 -0.92 -21.23 -12.78
C GLU A 26 -2.28 -21.65 -13.33
N ALA A 27 -2.44 -22.91 -13.72
CA ALA A 27 -3.73 -23.48 -14.08
C ALA A 27 -4.66 -23.53 -12.86
N PHE A 28 -4.14 -23.96 -11.71
CA PHE A 28 -4.89 -23.98 -10.46
C PHE A 28 -5.25 -22.57 -9.99
N GLY A 29 -4.33 -21.59 -10.09
CA GLY A 29 -4.59 -20.20 -9.72
C GLY A 29 -5.78 -19.58 -10.45
N ARG A 30 -5.85 -19.77 -11.78
CA ARG A 30 -6.97 -19.28 -12.60
C ARG A 30 -8.29 -19.98 -12.27
N PHE A 31 -8.24 -21.29 -11.99
CA PHE A 31 -9.40 -22.06 -11.59
C PHE A 31 -9.94 -21.62 -10.22
N SER A 32 -9.06 -21.48 -9.23
CA SER A 32 -9.39 -21.01 -7.89
C SER A 32 -10.00 -19.61 -7.90
N GLU A 33 -9.50 -18.70 -8.74
CA GLU A 33 -10.05 -17.34 -8.84
C GLU A 33 -11.46 -17.30 -9.45
N ARG A 34 -11.76 -18.24 -10.35
CA ARG A 34 -13.10 -18.40 -10.90
C ARG A 34 -14.05 -19.01 -9.87
N ILE A 35 -13.58 -19.99 -9.10
CA ILE A 35 -14.32 -20.60 -7.98
C ILE A 35 -14.57 -19.58 -6.86
N ALA A 36 -13.57 -18.78 -6.49
CA ALA A 36 -13.71 -17.78 -5.42
C ALA A 36 -14.77 -16.73 -5.76
N ARG A 37 -14.78 -16.23 -7.00
CA ARG A 37 -15.84 -15.33 -7.48
C ARG A 37 -17.21 -15.99 -7.50
N PHE A 38 -17.27 -17.27 -7.85
CA PHE A 38 -18.53 -18.03 -7.90
C PHE A 38 -19.09 -18.30 -6.50
N LEU A 39 -18.27 -18.79 -5.57
CA LEU A 39 -18.65 -19.08 -4.17
C LEU A 39 -18.97 -17.81 -3.37
N GLY A 40 -18.31 -16.68 -3.68
CA GLY A 40 -18.58 -15.39 -3.04
C GLY A 40 -19.86 -14.69 -3.50
N THR A 41 -20.52 -15.21 -4.54
CA THR A 41 -21.76 -14.62 -5.09
C THR A 41 -22.98 -15.36 -4.53
N GLY A 42 -24.03 -14.64 -4.09
CA GLY A 42 -25.27 -15.24 -3.58
C GLY A 42 -26.00 -16.18 -4.57
N THR A 43 -25.66 -16.10 -5.86
CA THR A 43 -26.14 -16.98 -6.93
C THR A 43 -25.75 -18.45 -6.71
N PHE A 44 -24.57 -18.74 -6.13
CA PHE A 44 -24.18 -20.12 -5.83
C PHE A 44 -25.13 -20.74 -4.78
N LEU A 45 -25.38 -20.02 -3.70
CA LEU A 45 -26.28 -20.47 -2.64
C LEU A 45 -27.69 -20.71 -3.18
N PHE A 46 -28.20 -19.82 -4.03
CA PHE A 46 -29.50 -20.01 -4.67
C PHE A 46 -29.58 -21.32 -5.47
N TRP A 47 -28.62 -21.57 -6.36
CA TRP A 47 -28.60 -22.81 -7.16
C TRP A 47 -28.39 -24.06 -6.30
N GLN A 48 -27.55 -23.98 -5.27
CA GLN A 48 -27.33 -25.07 -4.32
C GLN A 48 -28.63 -25.42 -3.57
N THR A 49 -29.39 -24.41 -3.10
CA THR A 49 -30.69 -24.62 -2.46
C THR A 49 -31.70 -25.24 -3.43
N VAL A 50 -31.80 -24.73 -4.65
CA VAL A 50 -32.69 -25.29 -5.68
C VAL A 50 -32.35 -26.76 -5.94
N LEU A 51 -31.07 -27.08 -6.10
CA LEU A 51 -30.62 -28.45 -6.34
C LEU A 51 -30.98 -29.38 -5.18
N VAL A 52 -30.77 -28.96 -3.94
CA VAL A 52 -31.15 -29.73 -2.74
C VAL A 52 -32.65 -29.97 -2.68
N VAL A 53 -33.46 -28.94 -2.94
CA VAL A 53 -34.94 -29.06 -2.94
C VAL A 53 -35.40 -30.03 -4.02
N VAL A 54 -34.90 -29.89 -5.26
CA VAL A 54 -35.22 -30.80 -6.37
C VAL A 54 -34.82 -32.22 -6.02
N TRP A 55 -33.63 -32.41 -5.45
CA TRP A 55 -33.13 -33.73 -5.07
C TRP A 55 -34.00 -34.41 -4.01
N ILE A 56 -34.42 -33.65 -2.98
CA ILE A 56 -35.37 -34.12 -1.97
C ILE A 56 -36.71 -34.49 -2.63
N THR A 57 -37.27 -33.64 -3.51
CA THR A 57 -38.53 -33.92 -4.21
C THR A 57 -38.44 -35.18 -5.07
N VAL A 58 -37.36 -35.35 -5.84
CA VAL A 58 -37.13 -36.56 -6.65
C VAL A 58 -37.06 -37.79 -5.77
N ASN A 59 -36.33 -37.73 -4.65
CA ASN A 59 -36.23 -38.84 -3.72
C ASN A 59 -37.60 -39.19 -3.13
N LEU A 60 -38.38 -38.20 -2.67
CA LEU A 60 -39.76 -38.39 -2.16
C LEU A 60 -40.69 -39.05 -3.19
N LEU A 61 -40.61 -38.64 -4.46
CA LEU A 61 -41.38 -39.28 -5.53
C LEU A 61 -40.88 -40.70 -5.81
N ALA A 62 -39.57 -40.95 -5.74
CA ALA A 62 -38.98 -42.28 -5.91
C ALA A 62 -39.30 -43.24 -4.75
N VAL A 63 -39.67 -42.75 -3.56
CA VAL A 63 -40.23 -43.56 -2.46
C VAL A 63 -41.50 -44.27 -2.92
N SER A 64 -42.34 -43.63 -3.75
CA SER A 64 -43.54 -44.25 -4.30
C SER A 64 -43.22 -45.46 -5.20
N LEU A 65 -42.02 -45.49 -5.80
CA LEU A 65 -41.48 -46.61 -6.56
C LEU A 65 -40.67 -47.61 -5.69
N ARG A 66 -40.69 -47.48 -4.36
CA ARG A 66 -39.91 -48.27 -3.37
C ARG A 66 -38.39 -48.23 -3.56
N TRP A 67 -37.85 -47.21 -4.23
CA TRP A 67 -36.42 -47.11 -4.51
C TRP A 67 -35.58 -46.81 -3.25
N ASP A 68 -36.13 -46.08 -2.27
CA ASP A 68 -35.50 -45.82 -0.96
C ASP A 68 -36.60 -45.61 0.12
N PRO A 69 -37.07 -46.68 0.79
CA PRO A 69 -38.07 -46.58 1.86
C PRO A 69 -37.53 -45.78 3.07
N TYR A 70 -38.43 -45.14 3.83
CA TYR A 70 -38.06 -44.45 5.07
C TYR A 70 -37.23 -45.38 5.99
N PRO A 71 -36.00 -44.98 6.43
CA PRO A 71 -35.49 -43.62 6.65
C PRO A 71 -34.39 -43.14 5.67
N PHE A 72 -34.62 -43.22 4.35
CA PHE A 72 -33.81 -42.61 3.27
C PHE A 72 -32.29 -42.75 3.43
N ILE A 73 -31.82 -44.00 3.44
CA ILE A 73 -30.40 -44.31 3.71
C ILE A 73 -29.50 -43.73 2.61
N LEU A 74 -29.95 -43.77 1.35
CA LEU A 74 -29.13 -43.36 0.21
C LEU A 74 -29.01 -41.84 0.14
N LEU A 75 -30.08 -41.12 0.47
CA LEU A 75 -30.07 -39.66 0.56
C LEU A 75 -29.11 -39.17 1.65
N ASN A 76 -29.19 -39.79 2.84
CA ASN A 76 -28.29 -39.47 3.94
C ASN A 76 -26.84 -39.80 3.61
N LEU A 77 -26.58 -40.93 2.95
CA LEU A 77 -25.23 -41.31 2.53
C LEU A 77 -24.67 -40.29 1.53
N ALA A 78 -25.44 -39.91 0.52
CA ALA A 78 -25.02 -38.93 -0.49
C ALA A 78 -24.68 -37.57 0.14
N PHE A 79 -25.53 -37.06 1.05
CA PHE A 79 -25.27 -35.80 1.75
C PHE A 79 -24.04 -35.90 2.67
N SER A 80 -23.87 -37.03 3.35
CA SER A 80 -22.69 -37.28 4.20
C SER A 80 -21.40 -37.28 3.40
N THR A 81 -21.39 -37.92 2.22
CA THR A 81 -20.23 -37.88 1.31
C THR A 81 -19.99 -36.48 0.75
N GLN A 82 -21.06 -35.73 0.42
CA GLN A 82 -20.95 -34.35 -0.07
C GLN A 82 -20.29 -33.43 0.98
N ALA A 83 -20.71 -33.53 2.24
CA ALA A 83 -20.08 -32.81 3.34
C ALA A 83 -18.62 -33.24 3.56
N ALA A 84 -18.34 -34.55 3.50
CA ALA A 84 -17.00 -35.09 3.68
C ALA A 84 -16.01 -34.59 2.61
N TYR A 85 -16.44 -34.45 1.36
CA TYR A 85 -15.59 -33.93 0.27
C TYR A 85 -15.48 -32.39 0.27
N ALA A 86 -16.42 -31.68 0.89
CA ALA A 86 -16.34 -30.24 1.03
C ALA A 86 -15.15 -29.81 1.91
N ALA A 87 -14.88 -30.52 3.00
CA ALA A 87 -13.80 -30.19 3.93
C ALA A 87 -12.40 -30.05 3.27
N PRO A 88 -11.89 -31.04 2.50
CA PRO A 88 -10.58 -30.91 1.84
C PRO A 88 -10.57 -29.85 0.73
N LEU A 89 -11.68 -29.65 0.03
CA LEU A 89 -11.78 -28.57 -0.97
C LEU A 89 -11.71 -27.19 -0.34
N ILE A 90 -12.41 -26.99 0.78
CA ILE A 90 -12.38 -25.74 1.55
C ILE A 90 -10.96 -25.51 2.09
N LEU A 91 -10.30 -26.54 2.62
CA LEU A 91 -8.92 -26.44 3.12
C LEU A 91 -7.93 -26.04 2.02
N LEU A 92 -8.08 -26.59 0.81
CA LEU A 92 -7.27 -26.20 -0.35
C LEU A 92 -7.54 -24.74 -0.78
N ALA A 93 -8.79 -24.29 -0.69
CA ALA A 93 -9.14 -22.90 -0.97
C ALA A 93 -8.57 -21.95 0.10
N GLN A 94 -8.63 -22.36 1.37
CA GLN A 94 -8.12 -21.59 2.52
C GLN A 94 -6.60 -21.46 2.49
N ASN A 95 -5.85 -22.55 2.27
CA ASN A 95 -4.38 -22.48 2.19
C ASN A 95 -3.90 -21.43 1.17
N ARG A 96 -4.60 -21.31 0.02
CA ARG A 96 -4.28 -20.29 -0.98
C ARG A 96 -4.68 -18.86 -0.59
N GLN A 97 -5.75 -18.71 0.20
CA GLN A 97 -6.11 -17.42 0.76
C GLN A 97 -5.06 -16.98 1.78
N ASP A 98 -4.70 -17.87 2.71
CA ASP A 98 -3.69 -17.64 3.73
C ASP A 98 -2.32 -17.28 3.13
N ASP A 99 -1.91 -17.93 2.04
CA ASP A 99 -0.68 -17.61 1.32
C ASP A 99 -0.70 -16.18 0.72
N ARG A 100 -1.82 -15.78 0.11
CA ARG A 100 -1.97 -14.41 -0.44
C ARG A 100 -2.01 -13.37 0.67
N ASP A 101 -2.76 -13.65 1.73
CA ASP A 101 -2.91 -12.75 2.87
C ASP A 101 -1.56 -12.55 3.57
N ARG A 102 -0.75 -13.62 3.67
CA ARG A 102 0.61 -13.55 4.17
C ARG A 102 1.49 -12.62 3.34
N VAL A 103 1.50 -12.77 2.01
CA VAL A 103 2.29 -11.89 1.12
C VAL A 103 1.84 -10.43 1.26
N SER A 104 0.53 -10.18 1.27
CA SER A 104 -0.01 -8.84 1.48
C SER A 104 0.44 -8.24 2.82
N LEU A 105 0.40 -9.02 3.90
CA LEU A 105 0.83 -8.59 5.22
C LEU A 105 2.34 -8.31 5.29
N GLU A 106 3.17 -9.10 4.61
CA GLU A 106 4.60 -8.88 4.51
C GLU A 106 4.93 -7.59 3.74
N GLU A 107 4.23 -7.33 2.63
CA GLU A 107 4.36 -6.06 1.89
C GLU A 107 3.93 -4.85 2.72
N ASP A 108 2.80 -4.95 3.42
CA ASP A 108 2.29 -3.85 4.26
C ASP A 108 3.25 -3.54 5.41
N ARG A 109 3.84 -4.57 6.03
CA ARG A 109 4.89 -4.39 7.04
C ARG A 109 6.11 -3.67 6.47
N ALA A 110 6.61 -4.11 5.30
CA ALA A 110 7.75 -3.47 4.66
C ALA A 110 7.46 -2.01 4.27
N ARG A 111 6.24 -1.69 3.81
CA ARG A 111 5.80 -0.31 3.53
C ARG A 111 5.74 0.52 4.81
N ALA A 112 5.21 -0.03 5.90
CA ALA A 112 5.13 0.65 7.19
C ALA A 112 6.53 0.99 7.74
N GLU A 113 7.48 0.05 7.64
CA GLU A 113 8.87 0.29 8.04
C GLU A 113 9.53 1.41 7.23
N ARG A 114 9.36 1.42 5.90
CA ARG A 114 9.87 2.49 5.02
C ARG A 114 9.26 3.84 5.38
N THR A 115 7.93 3.89 5.53
CA THR A 115 7.21 5.12 5.88
C THR A 115 7.68 5.67 7.23
N LYS A 116 7.92 4.78 8.20
CA LYS A 116 8.49 5.16 9.50
C LYS A 116 9.89 5.75 9.35
N ALA A 117 10.77 5.07 8.60
CA ALA A 117 12.13 5.55 8.35
C ALA A 117 12.15 6.92 7.64
N ASP A 118 11.30 7.11 6.63
CA ASP A 118 11.16 8.37 5.90
C ASP A 118 10.65 9.48 6.83
N THR A 119 9.69 9.17 7.70
CA THR A 119 9.18 10.13 8.69
C THR A 119 10.24 10.51 9.72
N GLU A 120 11.01 9.53 10.22
CA GLU A 120 12.13 9.80 11.12
C GLU A 120 13.23 10.62 10.45
N TYR A 121 13.52 10.35 9.18
CA TYR A 121 14.47 11.12 8.38
C TYR A 121 14.00 12.56 8.21
N LEU A 122 12.76 12.76 7.75
CA LEU A 122 12.17 14.10 7.60
C LEU A 122 12.10 14.85 8.93
N ALA A 123 11.80 14.18 10.05
CA ALA A 123 11.79 14.80 11.36
C ALA A 123 13.19 15.26 11.80
N ARG A 124 14.23 14.46 11.54
CA ARG A 124 15.63 14.85 11.81
C ARG A 124 16.07 16.00 10.93
N GLU A 125 15.74 15.96 9.65
CA GLU A 125 16.08 17.02 8.69
C GLU A 125 15.36 18.32 9.06
N LEU A 126 14.08 18.25 9.43
CA LEU A 126 13.32 19.41 9.90
C LEU A 126 13.90 19.97 11.21
N ALA A 127 14.34 19.11 12.13
CA ALA A 127 14.99 19.55 13.36
C ALA A 127 16.33 20.25 13.07
N ALA A 128 17.16 19.69 12.18
CA ALA A 128 18.42 20.29 11.75
C ALA A 128 18.19 21.63 11.03
N LEU A 129 17.22 21.68 10.11
CA LEU A 129 16.81 22.90 9.42
C LEU A 129 16.31 23.96 10.42
N ARG A 130 15.51 23.56 11.42
CA ARG A 130 15.01 24.46 12.47
C ARG A 130 16.15 25.06 13.30
N LEU A 131 17.17 24.27 13.62
CA LEU A 131 18.35 24.77 14.35
C LEU A 131 19.16 25.75 13.48
N ALA A 132 19.43 25.39 12.22
CA ALA A 132 20.16 26.25 11.28
C ALA A 132 19.43 27.58 11.00
N VAL A 133 18.10 27.54 10.84
CA VAL A 133 17.26 28.75 10.67
C VAL A 133 17.13 29.53 11.98
N GLY A 134 17.00 28.84 13.12
CA GLY A 134 16.95 29.46 14.44
C GLY A 134 18.19 30.24 14.80
N GLU A 135 19.37 29.80 14.36
CA GLU A 135 20.63 30.53 14.52
C GLU A 135 20.75 31.69 13.51
N SER A 136 20.37 31.50 12.25
CA SER A 136 20.57 32.51 11.18
C SER A 136 19.52 33.62 11.12
N VAL A 137 18.32 33.41 11.66
CA VAL A 137 17.30 34.46 11.85
C VAL A 137 17.21 34.80 13.34
N THR A 138 18.34 35.17 13.93
CA THR A 138 18.32 35.69 15.30
C THR A 138 17.62 37.05 15.30
N ARG A 139 16.88 37.35 16.37
CA ARG A 139 16.20 38.64 16.59
C ARG A 139 17.11 39.84 16.26
N ASP A 140 18.41 39.72 16.54
CA ASP A 140 19.42 40.75 16.29
C ASP A 140 19.75 40.97 14.82
N PHE A 141 19.71 39.93 13.98
CA PHE A 141 19.80 40.07 12.52
C PHE A 141 18.58 40.80 11.97
N LEU A 142 17.37 40.37 12.36
CA LEU A 142 16.13 41.06 12.03
C LEU A 142 16.14 42.52 12.51
N ARG A 143 16.67 42.79 13.71
CA ARG A 143 16.80 44.14 14.27
C ARG A 143 17.78 45.00 13.49
N THR A 144 18.95 44.44 13.18
CA THR A 144 20.01 45.14 12.45
C THR A 144 19.56 45.48 11.04
N GLU A 145 18.86 44.57 10.38
CA GLU A 145 18.35 44.81 9.03
C GLU A 145 17.16 45.79 9.03
N LEU A 146 16.30 45.76 10.06
CA LEU A 146 15.28 46.79 10.28
C LEU A 146 15.89 48.17 10.57
N ASP A 147 16.92 48.24 11.39
CA ASP A 147 17.60 49.49 11.74
C ASP A 147 18.39 50.05 10.54
N ARG A 148 18.99 49.19 9.71
CA ARG A 148 19.56 49.57 8.40
C ARG A 148 18.52 50.18 7.49
N LEU A 149 17.41 49.47 7.24
CA LEU A 149 16.33 49.98 6.39
C LEU A 149 15.76 51.29 6.92
N ARG A 150 15.60 51.40 8.25
CA ARG A 150 15.15 52.64 8.89
C ARG A 150 16.16 53.78 8.68
N GLY A 151 17.46 53.49 8.82
CA GLY A 151 18.54 54.43 8.55
C GLY A 151 18.50 54.95 7.11
N ASP A 152 18.43 54.05 6.13
CA ASP A 152 18.38 54.40 4.70
C ASP A 152 17.17 55.27 4.36
N LEU A 153 15.99 54.97 4.93
CA LEU A 153 14.78 55.77 4.75
C LEU A 153 14.90 57.16 5.39
N LEU A 154 15.50 57.27 6.58
CA LEU A 154 15.74 58.54 7.25
C LEU A 154 16.78 59.39 6.51
N GLU A 155 17.86 58.78 6.03
CA GLU A 155 18.89 59.46 5.25
C GLU A 155 18.33 59.93 3.90
N GLY A 156 17.49 59.10 3.26
CA GLY A 156 16.72 59.48 2.07
C GLY A 156 15.80 60.69 2.31
N LYS A 157 15.09 60.72 3.46
CA LYS A 157 14.29 61.87 3.87
C LYS A 157 15.12 63.11 4.14
N ALA A 158 16.26 62.97 4.83
CA ALA A 158 17.16 64.09 5.12
C ALA A 158 17.75 64.71 3.85
N LYS A 159 18.21 63.88 2.89
CA LYS A 159 18.70 64.34 1.58
C LYS A 159 17.61 64.99 0.74
N ARG A 160 16.35 64.55 0.88
CA ARG A 160 15.19 65.16 0.20
C ARG A 160 14.82 66.50 0.83
N GLY A 161 14.85 66.62 2.16
CA GLY A 161 14.64 67.89 2.88
C GLY A 161 15.73 68.92 2.60
N LYS A 162 17.00 68.50 2.56
CA LYS A 162 18.13 69.40 2.25
C LYS A 162 18.09 69.91 0.81
N ARG A 163 17.62 69.08 -0.14
CA ARG A 163 17.35 69.51 -1.52
C ARG A 163 16.18 70.50 -1.61
N SER A 164 15.12 70.32 -0.83
CA SER A 164 14.03 71.32 -0.75
C SER A 164 14.55 72.65 -0.23
N HIS A 165 15.25 72.65 0.90
CA HIS A 165 15.79 73.89 1.48
C HIS A 165 16.78 74.61 0.57
N ALA A 166 17.65 73.87 -0.13
CA ALA A 166 18.57 74.48 -1.09
C ALA A 166 17.84 75.09 -2.30
N VAL A 167 16.71 74.52 -2.72
CA VAL A 167 15.86 75.07 -3.79
C VAL A 167 15.09 76.30 -3.28
N ASP A 168 14.59 76.26 -2.05
CA ASP A 168 13.89 77.39 -1.44
C ASP A 168 14.83 78.58 -1.14
N ASP A 169 16.06 78.31 -0.68
CA ASP A 169 17.10 79.34 -0.47
C ASP A 169 17.62 79.92 -1.79
N ALA A 170 17.74 79.11 -2.85
CA ALA A 170 18.05 79.61 -4.18
C ALA A 170 16.92 80.49 -4.73
N ALA A 171 15.67 80.06 -4.59
CA ALA A 171 14.50 80.86 -4.96
C ALA A 171 14.36 82.15 -4.13
N ARG A 172 14.88 82.16 -2.90
CA ARG A 172 14.93 83.34 -2.02
C ARG A 172 16.00 84.35 -2.42
N TRP A 173 17.11 83.91 -3.00
CA TRP A 173 18.18 84.79 -3.47
C TRP A 173 17.87 85.44 -4.83
N ASP A 174 17.08 84.78 -5.67
CA ASP A 174 16.67 85.30 -6.99
C ASP A 174 15.62 86.45 -6.91
N GLY A 175 15.29 86.94 -5.70
CA GLY A 175 14.23 87.93 -5.46
C GLY A 175 14.66 89.36 -5.10
N GLU A 176 15.95 89.67 -4.89
CA GLU A 176 16.37 91.06 -4.64
C GLU A 176 16.99 91.70 -5.89
N PRO A 177 16.31 92.67 -6.55
CA PRO A 177 16.99 93.52 -7.50
C PRO A 177 17.89 94.47 -6.72
N ALA A 178 19.20 94.37 -6.98
CA ALA A 178 20.19 95.31 -6.47
C ALA A 178 19.84 96.74 -6.93
N GLU A 179 19.18 97.51 -6.07
CA GLU A 179 18.91 98.92 -6.31
C GLU A 179 20.18 99.72 -5.94
N THR A 180 20.94 100.05 -6.98
CA THR A 180 22.01 101.02 -6.97
C THR A 180 21.47 102.44 -6.77
N ARG A 181 21.72 103.08 -5.63
CA ARG A 181 22.45 104.36 -5.52
C ARG A 181 22.56 104.88 -4.10
#